data_AF-A0A3E3DF04-F1
#
_entry.id   AF-A0A3E3DF04-F1
#
_cell.length_a   1.000
_cell.length_b   1.000
_cell.length_c   1.000
_cell.angle_alpha   90.00
_cell.angle_beta   90.00
_cell.angle_gamma   90.00
#
_symmetry.space_group_name_H-M   'P 1'
#
loop_
_entity.id
_entity.type
_entity.pdbx_description
1 polymer ?
#
loop_
_entity_poly.entity_id
_entity_poly.type
_entity_poly.pdbx_seq_one_letter_code
_entity_poly.pdbx_strand_id
1 'polypeptide(L)'
;MSNYIRKTPRKEQNSDKNWSKKEDHFLIENYHTLGSKAVAELLHRVPAACRNRAYHLNITRVLGWSLEEEQILVQNYANKGAGWVAKQLGRSKSCCIARAGKLGIKRDYHWTKTQTDYLKKYYPIVGAVGVASFLNRSPNTCQVKASSLGIQYVDQLKWSKEDEQLLTEHYPRDGVIAVAKLIGKSESACRSHAATMGLNFDNSWTKEEENIIKEYYPRFGPSGISVLLNRTHSACVSRASKLGIIFENTLKWTKEETGILRQYYPLEGAKVAERINGRSASACMNCAGRLGISYKQTESMGVHVIKKFLDYKGIRYQQEVVFENCKYKNKLRFDFAIFLVEQDFPDKPTGLIEFDGLQHFRPVHFFDFQEYKYESALQNLRLRDEIKNNFCQQFCIPLLRIRYNQGEQINEILSDFIAHVETYLISFNPFLSNEEYYEGDEDASTAIVQHENAKNIAELQTKGAFYSFRWTKDECTFLRDNYSYKDAMWIANRLGRTCSACENKARKLKLKRRSPNCYHYRCAWSVVEDNLLKVYYEEKGAQWVADQIGRTVSACQHRASRMQVKKKKHFTRWTKEEDDILIKFHKKKTHQDIAQVLMRTKQACDNRVRILKIKKKIS
;
A
#
# COMPACT_ATOMS: atom_id res chain seq x y z
N MET A 1 -23.54 4.69 20.58
CA MET A 1 -23.04 4.85 21.96
C MET A 1 -22.70 3.48 22.52
N SER A 2 -21.43 3.15 22.69
CA SER A 2 -20.99 1.97 23.45
C SER A 2 -19.69 2.34 24.17
N ASN A 3 -19.86 2.86 25.39
CA ASN A 3 -18.76 3.20 26.28
C ASN A 3 -18.25 1.92 26.93
N TYR A 4 -17.10 1.43 26.46
CA TYR A 4 -16.32 0.41 27.17
C TYR A 4 -15.74 1.03 28.45
N ILE A 5 -16.50 0.97 29.54
CA ILE A 5 -16.04 1.27 30.89
C ILE A 5 -15.04 0.18 31.29
N ARG A 6 -13.75 0.54 31.33
CA ARG A 6 -12.73 -0.28 32.00
C ARG A 6 -13.11 -0.37 33.49
N LYS A 7 -13.61 -1.54 33.91
CA LYS A 7 -13.76 -1.87 35.33
C LYS A 7 -12.36 -2.00 35.94
N THR A 8 -12.01 -1.05 36.80
CA THR A 8 -10.87 -1.19 37.72
C THR A 8 -11.16 -2.31 38.73
N PRO A 9 -10.18 -3.15 39.10
CA PRO A 9 -10.39 -4.19 40.10
C PRO A 9 -10.75 -3.56 41.45
N ARG A 10 -11.71 -4.17 42.16
CA ARG A 10 -12.11 -3.78 43.52
C ARG A 10 -10.89 -3.80 44.45
N LYS A 11 -10.77 -2.74 45.27
CA LYS A 11 -9.79 -2.61 46.36
C LYS A 11 -9.88 -3.83 47.29
N GLU A 12 -8.87 -4.68 47.25
CA GLU A 12 -8.57 -5.58 48.36
C GLU A 12 -8.08 -4.76 49.57
N GLN A 13 -8.34 -5.30 50.75
CA GLN A 13 -8.35 -4.60 52.04
C GLN A 13 -6.99 -4.00 52.44
N ASN A 14 -6.94 -2.66 52.54
CA ASN A 14 -6.36 -1.84 53.62
C ASN A 14 -5.01 -2.21 54.29
N SER A 15 -4.06 -2.89 53.61
CA SER A 15 -2.69 -3.09 54.10
C SER A 15 -1.78 -1.87 53.90
N ASP A 16 -2.10 -1.00 52.94
CA ASP A 16 -1.26 0.15 52.55
C ASP A 16 -1.22 1.32 53.57
N LYS A 17 -2.07 1.31 54.61
CA LYS A 17 -2.10 2.37 55.63
C LYS A 17 -1.13 2.14 56.79
N ASN A 18 -0.82 0.89 57.12
CA ASN A 18 0.01 0.56 58.28
C ASN A 18 1.43 0.20 57.82
N TRP A 19 2.41 0.99 58.24
CA TRP A 19 3.84 0.77 57.96
C TRP A 19 4.50 0.11 59.17
N SER A 20 5.22 -0.99 58.95
CA SER A 20 6.02 -1.62 60.00
C SER A 20 7.37 -0.91 60.17
N LYS A 21 7.95 -1.01 61.37
CA LYS A 21 9.30 -0.47 61.64
C LYS A 21 10.37 -1.05 60.70
N LYS A 22 10.20 -2.29 60.22
CA LYS A 22 11.09 -2.94 59.25
C LYS A 22 10.98 -2.30 57.86
N GLU A 23 9.77 -2.00 57.42
CA GLU A 23 9.55 -1.31 56.14
C GLU A 23 10.04 0.14 56.18
N ASP A 24 9.87 0.84 57.31
CA ASP A 24 10.43 2.19 57.49
C ASP A 24 11.96 2.16 57.44
N HIS A 25 12.59 1.20 58.13
CA HIS A 25 14.05 1.02 58.08
C HIS A 25 14.54 0.73 56.66
N PHE A 26 13.85 -0.16 55.94
CA PHE A 26 14.16 -0.47 54.55
C PHE A 26 14.02 0.76 53.64
N LEU A 27 12.99 1.60 53.86
CA LEU A 27 12.84 2.87 53.16
C LEU A 27 13.97 3.85 53.46
N ILE A 28 14.37 3.99 54.72
CA ILE A 28 15.49 4.87 55.12
C ILE A 28 16.78 4.45 54.39
N GLU A 29 17.07 3.15 54.36
CA GLU A 29 18.29 2.61 53.77
C GLU A 29 18.31 2.58 52.23
N ASN A 30 17.16 2.42 51.57
CA ASN A 30 17.15 2.10 50.13
C ASN A 30 16.47 3.16 49.26
N TYR A 31 15.72 4.11 49.85
CA TYR A 31 14.95 5.09 49.06
C TYR A 31 15.83 6.13 48.36
N HIS A 32 16.99 6.46 48.92
CA HIS A 32 17.91 7.43 48.34
C HIS A 32 18.61 6.92 47.07
N THR A 33 18.84 5.62 46.94
CA THR A 33 19.44 4.96 45.77
C THR A 33 18.41 4.48 44.77
N LEU A 34 17.44 3.67 45.21
CA LEU A 34 16.51 2.95 44.34
C LEU A 34 15.28 3.79 43.94
N GLY A 35 14.88 4.74 44.78
CA GLY A 35 13.71 5.60 44.56
C GLY A 35 12.36 4.86 44.66
N SER A 36 11.28 5.64 44.58
CA SER A 36 9.92 5.14 44.91
C SER A 36 9.40 3.97 44.10
N LYS A 37 9.84 3.76 42.85
CA LYS A 37 9.34 2.68 41.99
C LYS A 37 10.00 1.34 42.31
N ALA A 38 11.32 1.31 42.40
CA ALA A 38 12.06 0.08 42.71
C ALA A 38 11.87 -0.34 44.18
N VAL A 39 11.81 0.60 45.13
CA VAL A 39 11.49 0.28 46.53
C VAL A 39 10.08 -0.30 46.66
N ALA A 40 9.12 0.20 45.88
CA ALA A 40 7.75 -0.31 45.89
C ALA A 40 7.65 -1.74 45.35
N GLU A 41 8.42 -2.08 44.30
CA GLU A 41 8.51 -3.45 43.80
C GLU A 41 9.10 -4.41 44.84
N LEU A 42 10.11 -3.97 45.60
CA LEU A 42 10.76 -4.79 46.65
C LEU A 42 9.92 -4.95 47.92
N LEU A 43 9.16 -3.92 48.30
CA LEU A 43 8.25 -3.95 49.46
C LEU A 43 6.86 -4.48 49.11
N HIS A 44 6.61 -4.86 47.84
CA HIS A 44 5.29 -5.25 47.32
C HIS A 44 4.18 -4.22 47.63
N ARG A 45 4.51 -2.93 47.55
CA ARG A 45 3.59 -1.81 47.76
C ARG A 45 3.42 -1.00 46.48
N VAL A 46 2.48 -0.05 46.50
CA VAL A 46 2.32 0.90 45.39
C VAL A 46 3.35 2.03 45.48
N PRO A 47 3.96 2.48 44.35
CA PRO A 47 4.98 3.54 44.35
C PRO A 47 4.54 4.86 45.01
N ALA A 48 3.24 5.17 44.98
CA ALA A 48 2.70 6.34 45.64
C ALA A 48 2.75 6.23 47.18
N ALA A 49 2.53 5.05 47.74
CA ALA A 49 2.58 4.83 49.19
C ALA A 49 4.01 4.99 49.71
N CYS A 50 5.00 4.38 49.06
CA CYS A 50 6.42 4.54 49.42
C CYS A 50 6.88 6.00 49.34
N ARG A 51 6.45 6.75 48.32
CA ARG A 51 6.78 8.17 48.18
C ARG A 51 6.18 9.02 49.31
N ASN A 52 4.92 8.78 49.66
CA ASN A 52 4.26 9.51 50.74
C ASN A 52 4.87 9.16 52.10
N ARG A 53 5.24 7.88 52.34
CA ARG A 53 5.92 7.48 53.58
C ARG A 53 7.32 8.09 53.69
N ALA A 54 8.10 8.09 52.61
CA ALA A 54 9.40 8.74 52.57
C ALA A 54 9.32 10.24 52.90
N TYR A 55 8.28 10.93 52.42
CA TYR A 55 8.00 12.32 52.78
C TYR A 55 7.77 12.50 54.29
N HIS A 56 6.96 11.64 54.92
CA HIS A 56 6.72 11.69 56.37
C HIS A 56 7.94 11.28 57.22
N LEU A 57 8.81 10.42 56.69
CA LEU A 57 10.09 10.06 57.29
C LEU A 57 11.20 11.08 56.98
N ASN A 58 10.88 12.14 56.22
CA ASN A 58 11.80 13.20 55.80
C ASN A 58 13.01 12.70 54.97
N ILE A 59 12.84 11.59 54.25
CA ILE A 59 13.87 10.99 53.39
C ILE A 59 13.69 11.54 51.98
N THR A 60 14.71 12.22 51.46
CA THR A 60 14.71 12.74 50.09
C THR A 60 15.74 12.01 49.23
N ARG A 61 15.42 11.81 47.95
CA ARG A 61 16.39 11.30 46.98
C ARG A 61 17.33 12.45 46.61
N VAL A 62 18.55 12.43 47.11
CA VAL A 62 19.58 13.40 46.73
C VAL A 62 20.22 12.92 45.41
N LEU A 63 19.62 13.32 44.28
CA LEU A 63 20.32 13.27 43.00
C LEU A 63 21.16 14.54 42.87
N GLY A 64 22.42 14.47 43.27
CA GLY A 64 23.41 15.51 42.96
C GLY A 64 23.41 15.82 41.46
N TRP A 65 23.70 17.07 41.10
CA TRP A 65 23.91 17.44 39.71
C TRP A 65 25.36 17.12 39.36
N SER A 66 25.57 16.34 38.29
CA SER A 66 26.90 16.14 37.73
C SER A 66 27.36 17.38 36.95
N LEU A 67 28.67 17.51 36.75
CA LEU A 67 29.25 18.63 35.99
C LEU A 67 28.77 18.61 34.54
N GLU A 68 28.58 17.43 33.96
CA GLU A 68 28.08 17.24 32.60
C GLU A 68 26.61 17.67 32.47
N GLU A 69 25.77 17.32 33.44
CA GLU A 69 24.36 17.77 33.46
C GLU A 69 24.25 19.29 33.62
N GLU A 70 25.13 19.90 34.42
CA GLU A 70 25.19 21.35 34.57
C GLU A 70 25.68 22.05 33.31
N GLN A 71 26.68 21.51 32.62
CA GLN A 71 27.13 22.05 31.33
C GLN A 71 26.01 22.02 30.28
N ILE A 72 25.27 20.91 30.17
CA ILE A 72 24.13 20.80 29.26
C ILE A 72 23.05 21.84 29.61
N LEU A 73 22.80 22.04 30.91
CA LEU A 73 21.84 23.04 31.39
C LEU A 73 22.31 24.47 31.09
N VAL A 74 23.57 24.83 31.39
CA VAL A 74 24.17 26.15 31.12
C VAL A 74 24.12 26.48 29.63
N GLN A 75 24.50 25.55 28.76
CA GLN A 75 24.59 25.79 27.32
C GLN A 75 23.23 25.90 26.63
N ASN A 76 22.21 25.17 27.09
CA ASN A 76 20.97 25.00 26.33
C ASN A 76 19.74 25.64 26.97
N TYR A 77 19.76 25.96 28.26
CA TYR A 77 18.56 26.42 28.96
C TYR A 77 18.07 27.80 28.49
N ALA A 78 18.98 28.73 28.21
CA ALA A 78 18.64 30.08 27.74
C ALA A 78 17.84 30.06 26.43
N ASN A 79 18.25 29.22 25.47
CA ASN A 79 17.70 29.16 24.12
C ASN A 79 16.57 28.13 23.96
N LYS A 80 16.73 26.92 24.51
CA LYS A 80 15.81 25.79 24.29
C LYS A 80 14.79 25.58 25.42
N GLY A 81 15.04 26.18 26.58
CA GLY A 81 14.14 26.17 27.73
C GLY A 81 14.06 24.85 28.51
N ALA A 82 13.39 24.91 29.66
CA ALA A 82 13.33 23.81 30.62
C ALA A 82 12.71 22.51 30.09
N GLY A 83 11.80 22.60 29.12
CA GLY A 83 11.15 21.41 28.54
C GLY A 83 12.10 20.54 27.73
N TRP A 84 12.96 21.17 26.93
CA TRP A 84 13.95 20.47 26.12
C TRP A 84 15.06 19.89 27.00
N VAL A 85 15.60 20.71 27.91
CA VAL A 85 16.68 20.30 28.83
C VAL A 85 16.25 19.14 29.73
N ALA A 86 15.02 19.18 30.26
CA ALA A 86 14.47 18.07 31.05
C ALA A 86 14.44 16.74 30.28
N LYS A 87 14.09 16.78 28.98
CA LYS A 87 14.06 15.58 28.14
C LYS A 87 15.46 15.02 27.89
N GLN A 88 16.46 15.88 27.70
CA GLN A 88 17.85 15.44 27.48
C GLN A 88 18.49 14.87 28.75
N LEU A 89 18.19 15.46 29.91
CA LEU A 89 18.78 15.04 31.19
C LEU A 89 17.99 13.92 31.90
N GLY A 90 16.84 13.51 31.36
CA GLY A 90 15.94 12.57 32.05
C GLY A 90 15.41 13.08 33.39
N ARG A 91 15.45 14.40 33.62
CA ARG A 91 15.02 15.06 34.86
C ARG A 91 13.64 15.70 34.70
N SER A 92 13.00 16.06 35.82
CA SER A 92 11.76 16.83 35.77
C SER A 92 12.02 18.29 35.34
N LYS A 93 11.06 18.89 34.63
CA LYS A 93 11.12 20.31 34.22
C LYS A 93 11.36 21.25 35.40
N SER A 94 10.67 20.99 36.51
CA SER A 94 10.79 21.76 37.76
C SER A 94 12.19 21.67 38.38
N CYS A 95 12.87 20.51 38.29
CA CYS A 95 14.25 20.36 38.75
C CYS A 95 15.23 21.21 37.92
N CYS A 96 15.09 21.20 36.59
CA CYS A 96 15.90 22.03 35.69
C CYS A 96 15.65 23.53 35.92
N ILE A 97 14.40 23.95 36.13
CA ILE A 97 14.06 25.35 36.44
C ILE A 97 14.72 25.80 37.74
N ALA A 98 14.59 24.99 38.80
CA ALA A 98 15.18 25.30 40.10
C ALA A 98 16.71 25.37 40.04
N ARG A 99 17.37 24.46 39.31
CA ARG A 99 18.83 24.50 39.14
C ARG A 99 19.28 25.69 38.30
N ALA A 100 18.59 25.99 37.19
CA ALA A 100 18.88 27.16 36.37
C ALA A 100 18.75 28.46 37.17
N GLY A 101 17.73 28.58 38.03
CA GLY A 101 17.58 29.70 38.95
C GLY A 101 18.74 29.83 39.93
N LYS A 102 19.21 28.72 40.53
CA LYS A 102 20.39 28.72 41.41
C LYS A 102 21.69 29.09 40.70
N LEU A 103 21.80 28.78 39.41
CA LEU A 103 22.94 29.12 38.55
C LEU A 103 22.79 30.50 37.88
N GLY A 104 21.71 31.24 38.15
CA GLY A 104 21.47 32.56 37.57
C GLY A 104 21.09 32.57 36.08
N ILE A 105 20.83 31.42 35.46
CA ILE A 105 20.53 31.29 34.04
C ILE A 105 19.07 31.67 33.78
N LYS A 106 18.84 32.76 33.04
CA LYS A 106 17.51 33.19 32.61
C LYS A 106 17.21 32.70 31.19
N ARG A 107 15.92 32.51 30.89
CA ARG A 107 15.46 32.19 29.53
C ARG A 107 15.50 33.45 28.66
N ASP A 108 16.00 33.33 27.44
CA ASP A 108 15.92 34.40 26.45
C ASP A 108 14.50 34.42 25.83
N TYR A 109 13.84 35.57 25.94
CA TYR A 109 12.49 35.81 25.41
C TYR A 109 12.49 36.74 24.19
N HIS A 110 13.66 37.15 23.70
CA HIS A 110 13.79 38.13 22.62
C HIS A 110 13.02 37.71 21.36
N TRP A 111 12.31 38.66 20.74
CA TRP A 111 11.60 38.47 19.47
C TRP A 111 12.47 38.96 18.34
N THR A 112 12.87 38.06 17.45
CA THR A 112 13.61 38.45 16.25
C THR A 112 12.72 39.22 15.28
N LYS A 113 13.34 40.01 14.38
CA LYS A 113 12.64 40.73 13.32
C LYS A 113 11.82 39.78 12.44
N THR A 114 12.39 38.65 12.03
CA THR A 114 11.72 37.61 11.23
C THR A 114 10.50 37.00 11.93
N GLN A 115 10.60 36.70 13.22
CA GLN A 115 9.46 36.22 14.00
C GLN A 115 8.35 37.27 14.14
N THR A 116 8.73 38.54 14.26
CA THR A 116 7.79 39.66 14.34
C THR A 116 7.09 39.88 12.99
N ASP A 117 7.81 39.81 11.88
CA ASP A 117 7.25 39.96 10.53
C ASP A 117 6.33 38.79 10.16
N TYR A 118 6.71 37.56 10.53
CA TYR A 118 5.85 36.38 10.38
C TYR A 118 4.55 36.52 11.18
N LEU A 119 4.67 36.97 12.44
CA LEU A 119 3.51 37.22 13.29
C LEU A 119 2.60 38.30 12.71
N LYS A 120 3.15 39.38 12.14
CA LYS A 120 2.36 40.42 11.44
C LYS A 120 1.56 39.88 10.26
N LYS A 121 2.18 39.02 9.46
CA LYS A 121 1.56 38.49 8.24
C LYS A 121 0.47 37.46 8.51
N TYR A 122 0.70 36.54 9.45
CA TYR A 122 -0.14 35.35 9.58
C TYR A 122 -1.08 35.36 10.78
N TYR A 123 -0.82 36.16 11.82
CA TYR A 123 -1.69 36.21 13.00
C TYR A 123 -3.14 36.61 12.67
N PRO A 124 -3.42 37.58 11.77
CA PRO A 124 -4.79 37.91 11.39
C PRO A 124 -5.56 36.76 10.73
N ILE A 125 -4.84 35.80 10.10
CA ILE A 125 -5.42 34.74 9.26
C ILE A 125 -5.60 33.44 10.06
N VAL A 126 -4.54 32.99 10.75
CA VAL A 126 -4.52 31.65 11.41
C VAL A 126 -4.62 31.72 12.93
N GLY A 127 -4.61 32.94 13.49
CA GLY A 127 -4.71 33.17 14.93
C GLY A 127 -3.49 32.69 15.74
N ALA A 128 -3.62 32.77 17.07
CA ALA A 128 -2.51 32.52 17.99
C ALA A 128 -1.99 31.07 17.96
N VAL A 129 -2.87 30.08 17.76
CA VAL A 129 -2.51 28.66 17.73
C VAL A 129 -1.73 28.31 16.46
N GLY A 130 -2.18 28.80 15.30
CA GLY A 130 -1.51 28.58 14.03
C GLY A 130 -0.10 29.18 14.02
N VAL A 131 0.03 30.47 14.38
CA VAL A 131 1.34 31.14 14.44
C VAL A 131 2.27 30.48 15.46
N ALA A 132 1.75 30.04 16.61
CA ALA A 132 2.56 29.40 17.66
C ALA A 132 3.22 28.10 17.20
N SER A 133 2.52 27.29 16.40
CA SER A 133 3.05 26.05 15.85
C SER A 133 4.27 26.30 14.94
N PHE A 134 4.23 27.34 14.12
CA PHE A 134 5.34 27.69 13.23
C PHE A 134 6.50 28.37 13.94
N LEU A 135 6.21 29.24 14.91
CA LEU A 135 7.24 29.96 15.66
C LEU A 135 7.87 29.12 16.79
N ASN A 136 7.39 27.89 17.03
CA ASN A 136 7.77 27.05 18.17
C ASN A 136 7.66 27.80 19.51
N ARG A 137 6.63 28.66 19.63
CA ARG A 137 6.33 29.47 20.82
C ARG A 137 4.99 29.04 21.40
N SER A 138 4.69 29.49 22.61
CA SER A 138 3.36 29.24 23.18
C SER A 138 2.31 30.14 22.49
N PRO A 139 1.07 29.66 22.30
CA PRO A 139 -0.02 30.50 21.81
C PRO A 139 -0.19 31.81 22.60
N ASN A 140 -0.08 31.73 23.93
CA ASN A 140 -0.16 32.89 24.81
C ASN A 140 0.94 33.94 24.52
N THR A 141 2.19 33.50 24.30
CA THR A 141 3.28 34.43 23.95
C THR A 141 3.08 35.10 22.60
N CYS A 142 2.52 34.39 21.62
CA CYS A 142 2.17 34.96 20.31
C CYS A 142 1.03 35.96 20.44
N GLN A 143 -0.01 35.64 21.22
CA GLN A 143 -1.13 36.53 21.49
C GLN A 143 -0.69 37.84 22.17
N VAL A 144 0.09 37.75 23.25
CA VAL A 144 0.60 38.95 23.96
C VAL A 144 1.46 39.82 23.03
N LYS A 145 2.30 39.19 22.19
CA LYS A 145 3.11 39.93 21.22
C LYS A 145 2.25 40.59 20.13
N ALA A 146 1.24 39.89 19.60
CA ALA A 146 0.30 40.44 18.64
C ALA A 146 -0.47 41.64 19.21
N SER A 147 -0.98 41.52 20.44
CA SER A 147 -1.64 42.62 21.15
C SER A 147 -0.72 43.82 21.35
N SER A 148 0.55 43.61 21.71
CA SER A 148 1.53 44.70 21.85
C SER A 148 1.84 45.43 20.53
N LEU A 149 1.59 44.76 19.39
CA LEU A 149 1.77 45.31 18.05
C LEU A 149 0.46 45.84 17.43
N GLY A 150 -0.65 45.80 18.19
CA GLY A 150 -1.97 46.21 17.70
C GLY A 150 -2.63 45.25 16.70
N ILE A 151 -2.16 43.99 16.63
CA ILE A 151 -2.58 43.03 15.62
C ILE A 151 -3.72 42.18 16.17
N GLN A 152 -4.87 42.23 15.53
CA GLN A 152 -6.05 41.46 15.90
C GLN A 152 -6.22 40.24 14.98
N TYR A 153 -6.82 39.18 15.53
CA TYR A 153 -7.24 38.01 14.77
C TYR A 153 -8.57 38.32 14.08
N VAL A 154 -8.67 38.05 12.78
CA VAL A 154 -9.93 38.18 12.02
C VAL A 154 -10.61 36.82 12.01
N ASP A 155 -11.70 36.71 12.76
CA ASP A 155 -12.53 35.50 12.73
C ASP A 155 -13.38 35.49 11.45
N GLN A 156 -12.92 34.76 10.44
CA GLN A 156 -13.61 34.60 9.15
C GLN A 156 -14.97 33.89 9.30
N LEU A 157 -15.23 33.24 10.44
CA LEU A 157 -16.51 32.56 10.72
C LEU A 157 -17.56 33.51 11.30
N LYS A 158 -17.17 34.69 11.80
CA LYS A 158 -18.12 35.68 12.31
C LYS A 158 -18.87 36.34 11.15
N TRP A 159 -20.19 36.50 11.30
CA TRP A 159 -21.03 37.20 10.32
C TRP A 159 -20.84 38.71 10.45
N SER A 160 -20.53 39.37 9.35
CA SER A 160 -20.51 40.83 9.24
C SER A 160 -21.91 41.37 8.93
N LYS A 161 -22.14 42.66 9.13
CA LYS A 161 -23.44 43.28 8.77
C LYS A 161 -23.64 43.27 7.26
N GLU A 162 -22.54 43.38 6.51
CA GLU A 162 -22.48 43.30 5.07
C GLU A 162 -22.85 41.88 4.59
N ASP A 163 -22.35 40.83 5.25
CA ASP A 163 -22.71 39.44 4.96
C ASP A 163 -24.21 39.21 5.18
N GLU A 164 -24.79 39.75 6.26
CA GLU A 164 -26.21 39.64 6.59
C GLU A 164 -27.09 40.40 5.59
N GLN A 165 -26.64 41.56 5.10
CA GLN A 165 -27.32 42.31 4.05
C GLN A 165 -27.35 41.53 2.74
N LEU A 166 -26.20 40.99 2.32
CA LEU A 166 -26.11 40.15 1.12
C LEU A 166 -26.96 38.88 1.24
N LEU A 167 -26.99 38.27 2.43
CA LEU A 167 -27.85 37.12 2.71
C LEU A 167 -29.33 37.51 2.58
N THR A 168 -29.74 38.65 3.11
CA THR A 168 -31.13 39.13 3.07
C THR A 168 -31.62 39.41 1.65
N GLU A 169 -30.78 40.06 0.84
CA GLU A 169 -31.14 40.47 -0.53
C GLU A 169 -31.16 39.28 -1.51
N HIS A 170 -30.14 38.42 -1.45
CA HIS A 170 -29.93 37.40 -2.47
C HIS A 170 -30.47 36.01 -2.10
N TYR A 171 -30.59 35.67 -0.81
CA TYR A 171 -31.00 34.33 -0.40
C TYR A 171 -32.42 33.96 -0.86
N PRO A 172 -33.43 34.85 -0.80
CA PRO A 172 -34.77 34.53 -1.27
C PRO A 172 -34.87 34.26 -2.77
N ARG A 173 -34.05 34.95 -3.60
CA ARG A 173 -34.11 34.89 -5.07
C ARG A 173 -33.11 33.90 -5.67
N ASP A 174 -31.85 33.98 -5.27
CA ASP A 174 -30.72 33.29 -5.90
C ASP A 174 -30.37 31.97 -5.20
N GLY A 175 -30.86 31.80 -3.98
CA GLY A 175 -30.68 30.58 -3.18
C GLY A 175 -29.27 30.40 -2.61
N VAL A 176 -29.12 29.34 -1.83
CA VAL A 176 -27.94 29.13 -0.97
C VAL A 176 -26.60 29.05 -1.72
N ILE A 177 -26.58 28.50 -2.94
CA ILE A 177 -25.34 28.25 -3.69
C ILE A 177 -24.75 29.57 -4.19
N ALA A 178 -25.57 30.42 -4.80
CA ALA A 178 -25.15 31.72 -5.31
C ALA A 178 -24.68 32.63 -4.17
N VAL A 179 -25.43 32.65 -3.08
CA VAL A 179 -25.14 33.48 -1.91
C VAL A 179 -23.90 33.03 -1.16
N ALA A 180 -23.67 31.72 -1.02
CA ALA A 180 -22.46 31.18 -0.42
C ALA A 180 -21.21 31.58 -1.21
N LYS A 181 -21.29 31.56 -2.55
CA LYS A 181 -20.21 32.00 -3.42
C LYS A 181 -19.95 33.51 -3.30
N LEU A 182 -21.01 34.32 -3.16
CA LEU A 182 -20.92 35.77 -3.03
C LEU A 182 -20.28 36.20 -1.70
N ILE A 183 -20.68 35.56 -0.59
CA ILE A 183 -20.22 35.87 0.77
C ILE A 183 -18.86 35.19 1.07
N GLY A 184 -18.48 34.16 0.31
CA GLY A 184 -17.25 33.41 0.54
C GLY A 184 -17.31 32.50 1.77
N LYS A 185 -18.52 32.13 2.22
CA LYS A 185 -18.77 31.20 3.32
C LYS A 185 -19.35 29.88 2.79
N SER A 186 -19.32 28.83 3.60
CA SER A 186 -19.89 27.53 3.21
C SER A 186 -21.41 27.60 3.02
N GLU A 187 -21.95 26.82 2.08
CA GLU A 187 -23.40 26.70 1.84
C GLU A 187 -24.18 26.35 3.12
N SER A 188 -23.62 25.47 3.97
CA SER A 188 -24.20 25.11 5.25
C SER A 188 -24.27 26.27 6.23
N ALA A 189 -23.26 27.13 6.26
CA ALA A 189 -23.24 28.31 7.12
C ALA A 189 -24.29 29.33 6.66
N CYS A 190 -24.35 29.63 5.36
CA CYS A 190 -25.35 30.53 4.78
C CYS A 190 -26.78 30.03 5.03
N ARG A 191 -27.04 28.73 4.83
CA ARG A 191 -28.35 28.13 5.10
C ARG A 191 -28.77 28.25 6.57
N SER A 192 -27.84 27.99 7.49
CA SER A 192 -28.12 28.03 8.93
C SER A 192 -28.34 29.47 9.42
N HIS A 193 -27.54 30.42 8.92
CA HIS A 193 -27.71 31.83 9.26
C HIS A 193 -28.99 32.41 8.65
N ALA A 194 -29.30 32.06 7.41
CA ALA A 194 -30.55 32.47 6.76
C ALA A 194 -31.77 31.96 7.52
N ALA A 195 -31.74 30.71 7.99
CA ALA A 195 -32.78 30.16 8.86
C ALA A 195 -32.90 30.92 10.20
N THR A 196 -31.77 31.35 10.77
CA THR A 196 -31.75 32.17 12.00
C THR A 196 -32.34 33.57 11.76
N MET A 197 -32.14 34.13 10.57
CA MET A 197 -32.71 35.41 10.13
C MET A 197 -34.16 35.28 9.61
N GLY A 198 -34.74 34.07 9.59
CA GLY A 198 -36.10 33.83 9.09
C GLY A 198 -36.24 33.95 7.57
N LEU A 199 -35.13 33.90 6.81
CA LEU A 199 -35.13 33.99 5.36
C LEU A 199 -35.50 32.64 4.74
N ASN A 200 -36.50 32.66 3.87
CA ASN A 200 -36.92 31.49 3.09
C ASN A 200 -36.55 31.68 1.62
N PHE A 201 -36.08 30.61 0.99
CA PHE A 201 -35.86 30.58 -0.46
C PHE A 201 -37.21 30.46 -1.18
N ASP A 202 -37.49 31.38 -2.11
CA ASP A 202 -38.68 31.29 -2.95
C ASP A 202 -38.51 30.17 -3.97
N ASN A 203 -39.15 29.03 -3.69
CA ASN A 203 -39.11 27.85 -4.55
C ASN A 203 -40.37 27.75 -5.44
N SER A 204 -41.07 28.86 -5.67
CA SER A 204 -42.21 28.89 -6.60
C SER A 204 -41.75 28.62 -8.04
N TRP A 205 -42.62 27.99 -8.82
CA TRP A 205 -42.39 27.70 -10.24
C TRP A 205 -43.04 28.78 -11.08
N THR A 206 -42.30 29.38 -12.01
CA THR A 206 -42.86 30.34 -12.96
C THR A 206 -43.55 29.63 -14.13
N LYS A 207 -44.42 30.35 -14.85
CA LYS A 207 -45.10 29.80 -16.03
C LYS A 207 -44.10 29.50 -17.15
N GLU A 208 -43.04 30.29 -17.24
CA GLU A 208 -41.94 30.12 -18.20
C GLU A 208 -41.17 28.84 -17.89
N GLU A 209 -40.82 28.60 -16.63
CA GLU A 209 -40.16 27.35 -16.21
C GLU A 209 -41.04 26.12 -16.49
N GLU A 210 -42.35 26.21 -16.26
CA GLU A 210 -43.28 25.13 -16.59
C GLU A 210 -43.36 24.85 -18.10
N ASN A 211 -43.37 25.88 -18.93
CA ASN A 211 -43.38 25.73 -20.39
C ASN A 211 -42.10 25.03 -20.86
N ILE A 212 -40.95 25.40 -20.28
CA ILE A 212 -39.68 24.72 -20.56
C ILE A 212 -39.73 23.24 -20.15
N ILE A 213 -40.33 22.91 -19.00
CA ILE A 213 -40.50 21.51 -18.60
C ILE A 213 -41.42 20.78 -19.59
N LYS A 214 -42.54 21.37 -20.01
CA LYS A 214 -43.48 20.77 -20.98
C LYS A 214 -42.80 20.43 -22.30
N GLU A 215 -41.96 21.33 -22.80
CA GLU A 215 -41.33 21.19 -24.11
C GLU A 215 -40.10 20.28 -24.09
N TYR A 216 -39.21 20.45 -23.09
CA TYR A 216 -37.87 19.84 -23.12
C TYR A 216 -37.72 18.64 -22.18
N TYR A 217 -38.56 18.48 -21.16
CA TYR A 217 -38.44 17.35 -20.21
C TYR A 217 -38.64 15.97 -20.86
N PRO A 218 -39.58 15.76 -21.80
CA PRO A 218 -39.76 14.46 -22.44
C PRO A 218 -38.50 13.92 -23.11
N ARG A 219 -37.71 14.81 -23.74
CA ARG A 219 -36.53 14.46 -24.53
C ARG A 219 -35.22 14.48 -23.73
N PHE A 220 -35.01 15.51 -22.90
CA PHE A 220 -33.74 15.72 -22.19
C PHE A 220 -33.76 15.18 -20.76
N GLY A 221 -34.95 14.88 -20.24
CA GLY A 221 -35.14 14.31 -18.92
C GLY A 221 -34.70 15.25 -17.79
N PRO A 222 -34.64 14.74 -16.57
CA PRO A 222 -34.38 15.56 -15.39
C PRO A 222 -32.97 16.15 -15.36
N SER A 223 -31.96 15.48 -15.93
CA SER A 223 -30.59 16.00 -15.98
C SER A 223 -30.47 17.21 -16.91
N GLY A 224 -31.00 17.16 -18.13
CA GLY A 224 -30.93 18.29 -19.05
C GLY A 224 -31.74 19.49 -18.57
N ILE A 225 -32.94 19.25 -18.04
CA ILE A 225 -33.80 20.31 -17.51
C ILE A 225 -33.21 20.96 -16.25
N SER A 226 -32.56 20.19 -15.38
CA SER A 226 -31.92 20.74 -14.18
C SER A 226 -30.85 21.79 -14.50
N VAL A 227 -30.10 21.56 -15.59
CA VAL A 227 -29.10 22.50 -16.09
C VAL A 227 -29.77 23.72 -16.70
N LEU A 228 -30.79 23.50 -17.54
CA LEU A 228 -31.48 24.58 -18.27
C LEU A 228 -32.18 25.56 -17.33
N LEU A 229 -32.82 25.05 -16.27
CA LEU A 229 -33.57 25.85 -15.30
C LEU A 229 -32.75 26.23 -14.06
N ASN A 230 -31.50 25.77 -13.96
CA ASN A 230 -30.68 25.89 -12.76
C ASN A 230 -31.40 25.45 -11.47
N ARG A 231 -32.24 24.41 -11.59
CA ARG A 231 -33.02 23.81 -10.50
C ARG A 231 -32.43 22.45 -10.16
N THR A 232 -32.68 21.97 -8.95
CA THR A 232 -32.22 20.62 -8.57
C THR A 232 -32.93 19.55 -9.39
N HIS A 233 -32.20 18.46 -9.70
CA HIS A 233 -32.73 17.30 -10.42
C HIS A 233 -34.07 16.80 -9.82
N SER A 234 -34.14 16.69 -8.50
CA SER A 234 -35.35 16.24 -7.78
C SER A 234 -36.51 17.22 -7.91
N ALA A 235 -36.26 18.53 -7.90
CA ALA A 235 -37.30 19.53 -8.11
C ALA A 235 -37.90 19.42 -9.53
N CYS A 236 -37.06 19.26 -10.56
CA CYS A 236 -37.51 19.06 -11.94
C CYS A 236 -38.34 17.78 -12.10
N VAL A 237 -37.92 16.66 -11.50
CA VAL A 237 -38.69 15.39 -11.48
C VAL A 237 -40.04 15.59 -10.80
N SER A 238 -40.05 16.20 -9.62
CA SER A 238 -41.28 16.44 -8.88
C SER A 238 -42.24 17.35 -9.65
N ARG A 239 -41.74 18.35 -10.37
CA ARG A 239 -42.59 19.26 -11.14
C ARG A 239 -43.14 18.60 -12.38
N ALA A 240 -42.31 17.90 -13.15
CA ALA A 240 -42.74 17.13 -14.32
C ALA A 240 -43.81 16.10 -13.96
N SER A 241 -43.65 15.39 -12.84
CA SER A 241 -44.66 14.45 -12.34
C SER A 241 -45.99 15.13 -11.99
N LYS A 242 -45.98 16.32 -11.36
CA LYS A 242 -47.20 17.09 -11.08
C LYS A 242 -47.88 17.60 -12.35
N LEU A 243 -47.11 17.85 -13.41
CA LEU A 243 -47.62 18.24 -14.73
C LEU A 243 -48.02 17.04 -15.60
N GLY A 244 -47.85 15.80 -15.11
CA GLY A 244 -48.17 14.58 -15.85
C GLY A 244 -47.20 14.26 -16.99
N ILE A 245 -46.00 14.84 -17.00
CA ILE A 245 -45.01 14.68 -18.06
C ILE A 245 -44.09 13.50 -17.74
N ILE A 246 -43.92 12.60 -18.70
CA ILE A 246 -43.09 11.40 -18.58
C ILE A 246 -41.83 11.57 -19.44
N PHE A 247 -40.68 11.18 -18.91
CA PHE A 247 -39.44 11.15 -19.67
C PHE A 247 -39.46 9.98 -20.65
N GLU A 248 -39.16 10.19 -21.94
CA GLU A 248 -39.25 9.16 -22.99
C GLU A 248 -38.48 7.88 -22.64
N ASN A 249 -37.31 8.02 -22.03
CA ASN A 249 -36.48 6.87 -21.65
C ASN A 249 -37.09 6.04 -20.49
N THR A 250 -38.11 6.56 -19.79
CA THR A 250 -38.90 5.84 -18.77
C THR A 250 -40.15 5.14 -19.32
N LEU A 251 -40.44 5.28 -20.62
CA LEU A 251 -41.53 4.55 -21.27
C LEU A 251 -41.32 3.04 -21.17
N LYS A 252 -42.41 2.27 -21.11
CA LYS A 252 -42.36 0.80 -21.08
C LYS A 252 -41.66 0.26 -22.33
N TRP A 253 -40.87 -0.81 -22.16
CA TRP A 253 -40.18 -1.48 -23.26
C TRP A 253 -41.17 -2.21 -24.17
N THR A 254 -41.09 -1.99 -25.48
CA THR A 254 -41.93 -2.70 -26.46
C THR A 254 -41.36 -4.08 -26.77
N LYS A 255 -42.19 -4.97 -27.36
CA LYS A 255 -41.74 -6.31 -27.75
C LYS A 255 -40.61 -6.24 -28.78
N GLU A 256 -40.69 -5.29 -29.71
CA GLU A 256 -39.70 -5.03 -30.75
C GLU A 256 -38.37 -4.60 -30.14
N GLU A 257 -38.38 -3.63 -29.22
CA GLU A 257 -37.17 -3.16 -28.51
C GLU A 257 -36.51 -4.31 -27.73
N THR A 258 -37.30 -5.14 -27.04
CA THR A 258 -36.76 -6.32 -26.33
C THR A 258 -36.26 -7.41 -27.27
N GLY A 259 -36.82 -7.53 -28.48
CA GLY A 259 -36.34 -8.41 -29.54
C GLY A 259 -34.95 -7.99 -30.04
N ILE A 260 -34.76 -6.69 -30.29
CA ILE A 260 -33.46 -6.11 -30.66
C ILE A 260 -32.42 -6.35 -29.56
N LEU A 261 -32.78 -6.15 -28.29
CA LEU A 261 -31.88 -6.46 -27.16
C LEU A 261 -31.47 -7.94 -27.13
N ARG A 262 -32.40 -8.88 -27.33
CA ARG A 262 -32.09 -10.32 -27.34
C ARG A 262 -31.12 -10.71 -28.45
N GLN A 263 -31.24 -10.08 -29.60
CA GLN A 263 -30.43 -10.39 -30.77
C GLN A 263 -29.04 -9.76 -30.71
N TYR A 264 -28.94 -8.48 -30.35
CA TYR A 264 -27.71 -7.70 -30.55
C TYR A 264 -26.96 -7.36 -29.25
N TYR A 265 -27.62 -7.30 -28.09
CA TYR A 265 -26.95 -7.02 -26.82
C TYR A 265 -25.85 -8.05 -26.46
N PRO A 266 -25.99 -9.36 -26.74
CA PRO A 266 -24.93 -10.33 -26.50
C PRO A 266 -23.63 -10.07 -27.29
N LEU A 267 -23.72 -9.36 -28.43
CA LEU A 267 -22.62 -9.13 -29.37
C LEU A 267 -22.05 -7.71 -29.29
N GLU A 268 -22.90 -6.71 -29.03
CA GLU A 268 -22.55 -5.29 -29.09
C GLU A 268 -22.60 -4.61 -27.72
N GLY A 269 -23.17 -5.30 -26.71
CA GLY A 269 -23.34 -4.79 -25.37
C GLY A 269 -24.21 -3.53 -25.37
N ALA A 270 -23.75 -2.49 -24.66
CA ALA A 270 -24.51 -1.26 -24.51
C ALA A 270 -24.64 -0.45 -25.83
N LYS A 271 -23.83 -0.75 -26.87
CA LYS A 271 -23.89 -0.09 -28.19
C LYS A 271 -25.19 -0.37 -28.95
N VAL A 272 -25.94 -1.41 -28.57
CA VAL A 272 -27.28 -1.67 -29.12
C VAL A 272 -28.24 -0.48 -28.98
N ALA A 273 -27.96 0.47 -28.09
CA ALA A 273 -28.70 1.72 -27.99
C ALA A 273 -28.74 2.53 -29.30
N GLU A 274 -27.71 2.44 -30.14
CA GLU A 274 -27.70 3.08 -31.47
C GLU A 274 -28.77 2.49 -32.41
N ARG A 275 -29.21 1.25 -32.12
CA ARG A 275 -30.26 0.54 -32.87
C ARG A 275 -31.67 0.78 -32.31
N ILE A 276 -31.80 1.42 -31.15
CA ILE A 276 -33.09 1.65 -30.49
C ILE A 276 -33.27 3.17 -30.25
N ASN A 277 -34.07 3.79 -31.12
CA ASN A 277 -34.30 5.23 -31.05
C ASN A 277 -34.91 5.64 -29.70
N GLY A 278 -34.30 6.62 -29.01
CA GLY A 278 -34.78 7.15 -27.72
C GLY A 278 -34.34 6.38 -26.47
N ARG A 279 -33.62 5.25 -26.58
CA ARG A 279 -33.07 4.52 -25.43
C ARG A 279 -31.60 4.81 -25.24
N SER A 280 -31.20 5.13 -24.00
CA SER A 280 -29.78 5.28 -23.67
C SER A 280 -29.08 3.93 -23.49
N ALA A 281 -27.76 3.87 -23.63
CA ALA A 281 -26.98 2.64 -23.39
C ALA A 281 -27.19 2.08 -21.98
N SER A 282 -27.34 2.95 -20.97
CA SER A 282 -27.68 2.54 -19.61
C SER A 282 -29.09 1.94 -19.50
N ALA A 283 -30.06 2.47 -20.26
CA ALA A 283 -31.41 1.89 -20.30
C ALA A 283 -31.37 0.49 -20.94
N CYS A 284 -30.63 0.33 -22.04
CA CYS A 284 -30.41 -0.97 -22.69
C CYS A 284 -29.73 -1.97 -21.75
N MET A 285 -28.69 -1.55 -21.01
CA MET A 285 -28.00 -2.38 -20.02
C MET A 285 -28.93 -2.85 -18.89
N ASN A 286 -29.71 -1.93 -18.33
CA ASN A 286 -30.67 -2.25 -17.27
C ASN A 286 -31.77 -3.19 -17.77
N CYS A 287 -32.27 -2.98 -18.99
CA CYS A 287 -33.26 -3.85 -19.59
C CYS A 287 -32.69 -5.25 -19.91
N ALA A 288 -31.51 -5.33 -20.51
CA ALA A 288 -30.81 -6.58 -20.75
C ALA A 288 -30.59 -7.38 -19.45
N GLY A 289 -30.18 -6.72 -18.38
CA GLY A 289 -30.08 -7.33 -17.05
C GLY A 289 -31.41 -7.90 -16.54
N ARG A 290 -32.52 -7.16 -16.68
CA ARG A 290 -33.87 -7.65 -16.33
C ARG A 290 -34.33 -8.83 -17.19
N LEU A 291 -33.92 -8.86 -18.45
CA LEU A 291 -34.23 -9.93 -19.41
C LEU A 291 -33.28 -11.14 -19.29
N GLY A 292 -32.27 -11.08 -18.41
CA GLY A 292 -31.26 -12.13 -18.24
C GLY A 292 -30.28 -12.23 -19.40
N ILE A 293 -30.14 -11.17 -20.21
CA ILE A 293 -29.26 -11.12 -21.37
C ILE A 293 -27.91 -10.54 -20.92
N SER A 294 -26.85 -11.33 -21.03
CA SER A 294 -25.48 -10.88 -20.75
C SER A 294 -24.74 -10.55 -22.04
N TYR A 295 -23.93 -9.50 -21.99
CA TYR A 295 -22.95 -9.24 -23.04
C TYR A 295 -21.87 -10.31 -22.96
N LYS A 296 -21.66 -11.07 -24.03
CA LYS A 296 -20.51 -11.96 -24.13
C LYS A 296 -19.32 -11.10 -24.52
N GLN A 297 -18.58 -10.64 -23.52
CA GLN A 297 -17.28 -10.02 -23.75
C GLN A 297 -16.42 -11.05 -24.49
N THR A 298 -16.25 -10.86 -25.79
CA THR A 298 -15.22 -11.57 -26.54
C THR A 298 -13.89 -11.13 -25.90
N GLU A 299 -13.09 -12.09 -25.41
CA GLU A 299 -11.71 -11.81 -24.98
C GLU A 299 -11.05 -10.96 -26.08
N SER A 300 -10.38 -9.87 -25.70
CA SER A 300 -9.65 -9.04 -26.67
C SER A 300 -8.77 -9.96 -27.51
N MET A 301 -8.80 -9.83 -28.84
CA MET A 301 -8.05 -10.72 -29.74
C MET A 301 -6.57 -10.83 -29.32
N GLY A 302 -5.98 -9.75 -28.81
CA GLY A 302 -4.61 -9.74 -28.27
C GLY A 302 -4.41 -10.64 -27.05
N VAL A 303 -5.33 -10.61 -26.08
CA VAL A 303 -5.30 -11.48 -24.88
C VAL A 303 -5.41 -12.95 -25.28
N HIS A 304 -6.27 -13.26 -26.25
CA HIS A 304 -6.42 -14.62 -26.79
C HIS A 304 -5.16 -15.11 -27.50
N VAL A 305 -4.49 -14.24 -28.26
CA VAL A 305 -3.21 -14.57 -28.92
C VAL A 305 -2.11 -14.85 -27.89
N ILE A 306 -1.98 -14.01 -26.85
CA ILE A 306 -1.01 -14.22 -25.77
C ILE A 306 -1.26 -15.56 -25.08
N LYS A 307 -2.50 -15.85 -24.73
CA LYS A 307 -2.92 -17.11 -24.10
C LYS A 307 -2.52 -18.33 -24.94
N LYS A 308 -2.88 -18.33 -26.23
CA LYS A 308 -2.51 -19.40 -27.17
C LYS A 308 -1.00 -19.59 -27.27
N PHE A 309 -0.24 -18.49 -27.29
CA PHE A 309 1.21 -18.55 -27.35
C PHE A 309 1.81 -19.17 -26.08
N LEU A 310 1.36 -18.75 -24.90
CA LEU A 310 1.82 -19.30 -23.61
C LEU A 310 1.48 -20.79 -23.49
N ASP A 311 0.27 -21.19 -23.89
CA ASP A 311 -0.17 -22.60 -23.94
C ASP A 311 0.72 -23.41 -24.91
N TYR A 312 0.99 -22.88 -26.10
CA TYR A 312 1.85 -23.51 -27.11
C TYR A 312 3.29 -23.71 -26.61
N LYS A 313 3.83 -22.73 -25.86
CA LYS A 313 5.17 -22.82 -25.25
C LYS A 313 5.20 -23.66 -23.96
N GLY A 314 4.05 -24.09 -23.45
CA GLY A 314 3.95 -24.84 -22.20
C GLY A 314 4.35 -24.02 -20.97
N ILE A 315 4.18 -22.70 -21.03
CA ILE A 315 4.54 -21.79 -19.93
C ILE A 315 3.38 -21.73 -18.94
N ARG A 316 3.67 -21.86 -17.65
CA ARG A 316 2.67 -21.71 -16.60
C ARG A 316 2.34 -20.23 -16.41
N TYR A 317 1.05 -19.89 -16.37
CA TYR A 317 0.59 -18.52 -16.13
C TYR A 317 -0.70 -18.46 -15.28
N GLN A 318 -0.98 -17.28 -14.74
CA GLN A 318 -2.26 -16.90 -14.12
C GLN A 318 -2.82 -15.67 -14.86
N GLN A 319 -4.15 -15.58 -14.97
CA GLN A 319 -4.83 -14.44 -15.59
C GLN A 319 -5.43 -13.50 -14.54
N GLU A 320 -5.61 -12.23 -14.88
CA GLU A 320 -6.27 -11.20 -14.04
C GLU A 320 -5.70 -11.09 -12.61
N VAL A 321 -4.37 -11.16 -12.47
CA VAL A 321 -3.68 -11.20 -11.17
C VAL A 321 -3.72 -9.84 -10.47
N VAL A 322 -3.94 -9.84 -9.14
CA VAL A 322 -3.92 -8.63 -8.30
C VAL A 322 -2.86 -8.72 -7.21
N PHE A 323 -2.36 -7.56 -6.79
CA PHE A 323 -1.45 -7.45 -5.65
C PHE A 323 -2.02 -6.51 -4.60
N GLU A 324 -1.80 -6.81 -3.32
CA GLU A 324 -2.30 -6.00 -2.19
C GLU A 324 -1.81 -4.54 -2.26
N ASN A 325 -0.56 -4.36 -2.71
CA ASN A 325 0.10 -3.07 -2.73
C ASN A 325 -0.04 -2.32 -4.07
N CYS A 326 -0.66 -2.93 -5.10
CA CYS A 326 -0.92 -2.27 -6.39
C CYS A 326 -2.38 -1.81 -6.46
N LYS A 327 -2.65 -0.56 -6.04
CA LYS A 327 -4.02 -0.03 -5.95
C LYS A 327 -4.11 1.44 -6.35
N TYR A 328 -5.23 1.79 -6.99
CA TYR A 328 -5.66 3.17 -7.18
C TYR A 328 -6.78 3.51 -6.18
N LYS A 329 -8.04 3.27 -6.58
CA LYS A 329 -9.20 3.21 -5.65
C LYS A 329 -9.48 1.77 -5.22
N ASN A 330 -9.38 0.85 -6.18
CA ASN A 330 -9.41 -0.60 -5.99
C ASN A 330 -8.06 -1.19 -6.41
N LYS A 331 -7.83 -2.47 -6.08
CA LYS A 331 -6.67 -3.24 -6.56
C LYS A 331 -6.66 -3.26 -8.08
N LEU A 332 -5.50 -3.01 -8.67
CA LEU A 332 -5.30 -3.05 -10.12
C LEU A 332 -4.98 -4.49 -10.54
N ARG A 333 -5.59 -4.93 -11.66
CA ARG A 333 -5.44 -6.26 -12.23
C ARG A 333 -4.44 -6.23 -13.38
N PHE A 334 -3.58 -7.24 -13.43
CA PHE A 334 -2.68 -7.52 -14.55
C PHE A 334 -3.23 -8.64 -15.43
N ASP A 335 -3.10 -8.53 -16.75
CA ASP A 335 -3.70 -9.51 -17.68
C ASP A 335 -3.12 -10.91 -17.50
N PHE A 336 -1.77 -11.02 -17.46
CA PHE A 336 -1.10 -12.29 -17.21
C PHE A 336 0.08 -12.16 -16.25
N ALA A 337 0.30 -13.21 -15.46
CA ALA A 337 1.51 -13.43 -14.69
C ALA A 337 2.13 -14.77 -15.10
N ILE A 338 3.40 -14.77 -15.55
CA ILE A 338 4.09 -15.96 -16.05
C ILE A 338 5.08 -16.52 -15.01
N PHE A 339 5.29 -17.83 -15.04
CA PHE A 339 6.18 -18.56 -14.14
C PHE A 339 7.10 -19.49 -14.97
N LEU A 340 8.35 -19.07 -15.19
CA LEU A 340 9.31 -19.80 -16.03
C LEU A 340 10.17 -20.81 -15.26
N VAL A 341 10.27 -20.69 -13.93
CA VAL A 341 11.12 -21.54 -13.08
C VAL A 341 10.26 -22.23 -12.02
N GLU A 342 10.46 -23.53 -11.81
CA GLU A 342 9.70 -24.34 -10.83
C GLU A 342 10.11 -24.12 -9.36
N GLN A 343 11.13 -23.30 -9.06
CA GLN A 343 11.74 -23.22 -7.73
C GLN A 343 11.70 -21.86 -7.02
N ASP A 344 10.95 -20.88 -7.49
CA ASP A 344 10.82 -19.61 -6.77
C ASP A 344 9.47 -19.50 -6.06
N PHE A 345 9.53 -19.01 -4.82
CA PHE A 345 8.44 -18.69 -3.91
C PHE A 345 7.04 -18.69 -4.57
N PRO A 346 6.07 -19.49 -4.07
CA PRO A 346 4.79 -19.73 -4.74
C PRO A 346 3.92 -18.48 -5.03
N ASP A 347 4.37 -17.28 -4.63
CA ASP A 347 3.63 -16.02 -4.68
C ASP A 347 4.32 -14.91 -5.52
N LYS A 348 5.52 -15.11 -6.10
CA LYS A 348 6.17 -14.08 -6.97
C LYS A 348 6.26 -14.55 -8.43
N PRO A 349 5.61 -13.86 -9.39
CA PRO A 349 5.72 -14.22 -10.80
C PRO A 349 7.08 -13.86 -11.38
N THR A 350 7.52 -14.62 -12.40
CA THR A 350 8.74 -14.34 -13.16
C THR A 350 8.60 -13.06 -13.99
N GLY A 351 7.40 -12.78 -14.48
CA GLY A 351 7.09 -11.55 -15.20
C GLY A 351 5.58 -11.31 -15.30
N LEU A 352 5.20 -10.07 -15.54
CA LEU A 352 3.81 -9.63 -15.77
C LEU A 352 3.65 -9.16 -17.22
N ILE A 353 2.49 -9.41 -17.82
CA ILE A 353 2.15 -9.02 -19.19
C ILE A 353 0.82 -8.26 -19.20
N GLU A 354 0.78 -7.14 -19.92
CA GLU A 354 -0.42 -6.34 -20.20
C GLU A 354 -0.61 -6.19 -21.70
N PHE A 355 -1.86 -6.27 -22.16
CA PHE A 355 -2.26 -5.90 -23.51
C PHE A 355 -3.05 -4.59 -23.47
N ASP A 356 -2.39 -3.51 -23.86
CA ASP A 356 -2.99 -2.18 -23.88
C ASP A 356 -3.84 -2.00 -25.13
N GLY A 357 -5.17 -2.10 -24.96
CA GLY A 357 -6.14 -1.82 -26.01
C GLY A 357 -6.19 -0.34 -26.42
N LEU A 358 -6.89 -0.04 -27.52
CA LEU A 358 -7.03 1.32 -28.08
C LEU A 358 -7.47 2.37 -27.04
N GLN A 359 -8.25 1.97 -26.04
CA GLN A 359 -8.73 2.83 -24.96
C GLN A 359 -7.61 3.44 -24.08
N HIS A 360 -6.41 2.85 -24.06
CA HIS A 360 -5.24 3.40 -23.35
C HIS A 360 -4.60 4.58 -24.08
N PHE A 361 -4.92 4.74 -25.36
CA PHE A 361 -4.28 5.72 -26.24
C PHE A 361 -5.27 6.80 -26.69
N ARG A 362 -6.55 6.47 -26.86
CA ARG A 362 -7.58 7.43 -27.28
C ARG A 362 -8.75 7.51 -26.29
N PRO A 363 -9.37 8.69 -26.15
CA PRO A 363 -10.63 8.81 -25.45
C PRO A 363 -11.70 8.01 -26.21
N VAL A 364 -12.30 7.02 -25.54
CA VAL A 364 -13.37 6.25 -26.16
C VAL A 364 -14.67 7.04 -26.05
N HIS A 365 -15.15 7.56 -27.18
CA HIS A 365 -16.44 8.24 -27.29
C HIS A 365 -17.56 7.21 -27.19
N PHE A 366 -18.22 7.14 -26.03
CA PHE A 366 -19.42 6.31 -25.85
C PHE A 366 -20.72 7.13 -25.96
N PHE A 367 -20.68 8.47 -25.97
CA PHE A 367 -21.84 9.36 -26.10
C PHE A 367 -21.48 10.78 -26.61
N ASP A 368 -22.39 11.46 -27.29
CA ASP A 368 -22.21 12.85 -27.78
C ASP A 368 -22.46 13.95 -26.72
N PHE A 369 -22.15 13.70 -25.45
CA PHE A 369 -22.32 14.71 -24.40
C PHE A 369 -21.05 14.88 -23.57
N GLN A 370 -20.30 15.93 -23.94
CA GLN A 370 -19.18 16.59 -23.24
C GLN A 370 -17.77 16.00 -23.45
N GLU A 371 -17.00 16.63 -24.35
CA GLU A 371 -15.54 16.43 -24.54
C GLU A 371 -14.74 16.36 -23.23
N TYR A 372 -15.06 17.23 -22.27
CA TYR A 372 -14.34 17.37 -21.00
C TYR A 372 -14.31 16.10 -20.14
N LYS A 373 -15.32 15.22 -20.23
CA LYS A 373 -15.33 13.97 -19.44
C LYS A 373 -14.41 12.90 -20.02
N TYR A 374 -14.15 12.91 -21.32
CA TYR A 374 -13.37 11.87 -22.01
C TYR A 374 -11.87 12.01 -21.76
N GLU A 375 -11.35 13.24 -21.78
CA GLU A 375 -9.96 13.52 -21.40
C GLU A 375 -9.67 13.07 -19.97
N SER A 376 -10.62 13.30 -19.04
CA SER A 376 -10.48 12.85 -17.66
C SER A 376 -10.43 11.32 -17.54
N ALA A 377 -11.14 10.58 -18.41
CA ALA A 377 -11.15 9.11 -18.40
C ALA A 377 -9.83 8.53 -18.91
N LEU A 378 -9.27 9.11 -19.98
CA LEU A 378 -7.96 8.75 -20.52
C LEU A 378 -6.85 9.06 -19.51
N GLN A 379 -6.87 10.24 -18.89
CA GLN A 379 -5.92 10.64 -17.84
C GLN A 379 -5.98 9.66 -16.64
N ASN A 380 -7.19 9.28 -16.21
CA ASN A 380 -7.36 8.30 -15.14
C ASN A 380 -6.84 6.90 -15.51
N LEU A 381 -6.91 6.51 -16.79
CA LEU A 381 -6.37 5.23 -17.26
C LEU A 381 -4.84 5.26 -17.30
N ARG A 382 -4.25 6.33 -17.85
CA ARG A 382 -2.80 6.58 -17.83
C ARG A 382 -2.23 6.60 -16.41
N LEU A 383 -2.95 7.19 -15.46
CA LEU A 383 -2.56 7.17 -14.05
C LEU A 383 -2.53 5.74 -13.47
N ARG A 384 -3.48 4.87 -13.85
CA ARG A 384 -3.47 3.47 -13.40
C ARG A 384 -2.30 2.69 -13.98
N ASP A 385 -2.01 2.95 -15.24
CA ASP A 385 -0.87 2.38 -15.97
C ASP A 385 0.45 2.79 -15.32
N GLU A 386 0.60 4.06 -14.93
CA GLU A 386 1.75 4.56 -14.19
C GLU A 386 1.89 3.87 -12.81
N ILE A 387 0.78 3.67 -12.08
CA ILE A 387 0.78 2.93 -10.81
C ILE A 387 1.26 1.48 -11.02
N LYS A 388 0.82 0.81 -12.09
CA LYS A 388 1.27 -0.56 -12.43
C LYS A 388 2.77 -0.58 -12.75
N ASN A 389 3.25 0.36 -13.57
CA ASN A 389 4.65 0.48 -13.94
C ASN A 389 5.53 0.70 -12.70
N ASN A 390 5.18 1.68 -11.87
CA ASN A 390 5.91 2.00 -10.64
C ASN A 390 5.90 0.84 -9.65
N PHE A 391 4.78 0.13 -9.54
CA PHE A 391 4.69 -1.09 -8.73
C PHE A 391 5.69 -2.14 -9.22
N CYS A 392 5.71 -2.44 -10.53
CA CYS A 392 6.62 -3.44 -11.09
C CYS A 392 8.09 -3.05 -10.87
N GLN A 393 8.44 -1.78 -11.05
CA GLN A 393 9.79 -1.26 -10.78
C GLN A 393 10.15 -1.37 -9.28
N GLN A 394 9.26 -0.96 -8.38
CA GLN A 394 9.49 -1.00 -6.93
C GLN A 394 9.74 -2.42 -6.41
N PHE A 395 9.02 -3.41 -6.93
CA PHE A 395 9.11 -4.80 -6.49
C PHE A 395 10.08 -5.65 -7.34
N CYS A 396 10.80 -5.01 -8.27
CA CYS A 396 11.67 -5.65 -9.25
C CYS A 396 10.98 -6.84 -9.92
N ILE A 397 9.83 -6.56 -10.53
CA ILE A 397 9.04 -7.50 -11.33
C ILE A 397 9.13 -7.03 -12.78
N PRO A 398 9.67 -7.85 -13.69
CA PRO A 398 9.68 -7.55 -15.11
C PRO A 398 8.25 -7.38 -15.66
N LEU A 399 8.01 -6.29 -16.37
CA LEU A 399 6.70 -5.96 -16.94
C LEU A 399 6.84 -5.85 -18.46
N LEU A 400 6.04 -6.62 -19.19
CA LEU A 400 5.85 -6.44 -20.63
C LEU A 400 4.50 -5.76 -20.86
N ARG A 401 4.49 -4.67 -21.64
CA ARG A 401 3.24 -4.08 -22.17
C ARG A 401 3.24 -4.10 -23.69
N ILE A 402 2.16 -4.62 -24.26
CA ILE A 402 1.97 -4.76 -25.69
C ILE A 402 0.91 -3.77 -26.15
N ARG A 403 1.26 -2.90 -27.09
CA ARG A 403 0.33 -1.92 -27.68
C ARG A 403 -0.62 -2.63 -28.65
N TYR A 404 -1.88 -2.18 -28.71
CA TYR A 404 -2.92 -2.78 -29.58
C TYR A 404 -2.53 -2.94 -31.06
N ASN A 405 -1.67 -2.06 -31.58
CA ASN A 405 -1.22 -2.08 -32.98
C ASN A 405 -0.02 -3.02 -33.23
N GLN A 406 0.58 -3.61 -32.19
CA GLN A 406 1.65 -4.61 -32.31
C GLN A 406 1.11 -6.03 -32.51
N GLY A 407 -0.16 -6.18 -32.93
CA GLY A 407 -0.88 -7.45 -33.04
C GLY A 407 -0.16 -8.54 -33.86
N GLU A 408 0.48 -8.15 -34.96
CA GLU A 408 1.19 -9.08 -35.85
C GLU A 408 2.52 -9.56 -35.26
N GLN A 409 3.14 -8.75 -34.38
CA GLN A 409 4.44 -9.01 -33.76
C GLN A 409 4.34 -9.61 -32.36
N ILE A 410 3.11 -9.86 -31.84
CA ILE A 410 2.90 -10.37 -30.47
C ILE A 410 3.76 -11.59 -30.16
N ASN A 411 3.87 -12.55 -31.09
CA ASN A 411 4.65 -13.77 -30.87
C ASN A 411 6.16 -13.50 -30.74
N GLU A 412 6.67 -12.52 -31.48
CA GLU A 412 8.09 -12.11 -31.44
C GLU A 412 8.40 -11.38 -30.14
N ILE A 413 7.55 -10.42 -29.78
CA ILE A 413 7.64 -9.65 -28.53
C ILE A 413 7.58 -10.59 -27.32
N LEU A 414 6.65 -11.54 -27.31
CA LEU A 414 6.54 -12.53 -26.23
C LEU A 414 7.77 -13.44 -26.17
N SER A 415 8.28 -13.88 -27.33
CA SER A 415 9.47 -14.72 -27.39
C SER A 415 10.71 -13.99 -26.86
N ASP A 416 10.86 -12.71 -27.19
CA ASP A 416 11.93 -11.86 -26.65
C ASP A 416 11.78 -11.67 -25.14
N PHE A 417 10.57 -11.34 -24.67
CA PHE A 417 10.30 -11.19 -23.24
C PHE A 417 10.69 -12.43 -22.44
N ILE A 418 10.35 -13.63 -22.93
CA ILE A 418 10.69 -14.89 -22.25
C ILE A 418 12.20 -15.16 -22.30
N ALA A 419 12.88 -14.80 -23.39
CA ALA A 419 14.31 -15.02 -23.54
C ALA A 419 15.15 -14.03 -22.72
N HIS A 420 14.65 -12.80 -22.53
CA HIS A 420 15.39 -11.67 -21.98
C HIS A 420 14.64 -10.96 -20.85
N VAL A 421 13.95 -11.71 -19.99
CA VAL A 421 13.10 -11.18 -18.89
C VAL A 421 13.76 -10.04 -18.08
N GLU A 422 15.07 -10.09 -17.84
CA GLU A 422 15.81 -9.09 -17.06
C GLU A 422 15.80 -7.69 -17.71
N THR A 423 15.75 -7.59 -19.05
CA THR A 423 15.74 -6.29 -19.75
C THR A 423 14.44 -5.52 -19.49
N TYR A 424 13.37 -6.25 -19.19
CA TYR A 424 12.03 -5.72 -18.91
C TYR A 424 11.85 -5.22 -17.47
N LEU A 425 12.93 -5.19 -16.68
CA LEU A 425 12.99 -4.44 -15.42
C LEU A 425 13.16 -2.94 -15.67
N ILE A 426 13.77 -2.56 -16.80
CA ILE A 426 14.16 -1.18 -17.11
C ILE A 426 13.16 -0.54 -18.08
N SER A 427 12.78 -1.26 -19.14
CA SER A 427 11.78 -0.80 -20.11
C SER A 427 10.65 -1.82 -20.23
N PHE A 428 9.40 -1.36 -20.18
CA PHE A 428 8.25 -2.26 -20.32
C PHE A 428 7.98 -2.70 -21.77
N ASN A 429 8.60 -2.02 -22.74
CA ASN A 429 8.56 -2.36 -24.15
C ASN A 429 9.88 -1.91 -24.80
N PRO A 430 10.79 -2.83 -25.17
CA PRO A 430 12.07 -2.47 -25.78
C PRO A 430 11.95 -2.17 -27.28
N PHE A 431 10.79 -2.42 -27.90
CA PHE A 431 10.57 -2.23 -29.35
C PHE A 431 10.09 -0.81 -29.69
N LEU A 432 9.59 -0.06 -28.71
CA LEU A 432 9.11 1.30 -28.86
C LEU A 432 9.67 2.15 -27.72
N SER A 433 10.11 3.37 -28.02
CA SER A 433 10.39 4.34 -26.96
C SER A 433 9.12 4.72 -26.20
N ASN A 434 9.25 5.29 -24.99
CA ASN A 434 8.08 5.73 -24.22
C ASN A 434 7.23 6.76 -24.98
N GLU A 435 7.87 7.67 -25.71
CA GLU A 435 7.21 8.68 -26.54
C GLU A 435 6.44 8.00 -27.69
N GLU A 436 7.09 7.10 -28.45
CA GLU A 436 6.42 6.36 -29.54
C GLU A 436 5.29 5.46 -29.04
N TYR A 437 5.43 4.88 -27.85
CA TYR A 437 4.42 4.01 -27.24
C TYR A 437 3.10 4.77 -26.98
N TYR A 438 3.16 5.99 -26.42
CA TYR A 438 1.98 6.76 -26.05
C TYR A 438 1.54 7.81 -27.09
N GLU A 439 2.45 8.33 -27.91
CA GLU A 439 2.22 9.48 -28.80
C GLU A 439 2.32 9.14 -30.29
N GLY A 440 2.77 7.94 -30.68
CA GLY A 440 2.96 7.60 -32.10
C GLY A 440 1.68 7.69 -32.94
N ASP A 441 1.80 8.40 -34.07
CA ASP A 441 0.74 8.79 -35.02
C ASP A 441 0.00 7.64 -35.69
N GLU A 442 -1.23 7.95 -36.08
CA GLU A 442 -2.26 7.06 -36.58
C GLU A 442 -2.16 6.85 -38.09
N ASP A 443 -1.89 5.63 -38.55
CA ASP A 443 -2.40 5.25 -39.87
C ASP A 443 -3.81 4.67 -39.68
N ALA A 444 -4.80 5.57 -39.77
CA ALA A 444 -6.23 5.31 -39.58
C ALA A 444 -6.87 4.38 -40.66
N SER A 445 -6.06 3.64 -41.42
CA SER A 445 -6.48 2.68 -42.44
C SER A 445 -6.51 1.23 -41.96
N THR A 446 -5.88 0.89 -40.82
CA THR A 446 -5.86 -0.51 -40.31
C THR A 446 -7.02 -0.86 -39.37
N ALA A 447 -7.83 0.12 -38.95
CA ALA A 447 -8.99 -0.14 -38.08
C ALA A 447 -10.22 -0.72 -38.83
N ILE A 448 -10.22 -0.70 -40.17
CA ILE A 448 -11.32 -1.28 -40.99
C ILE A 448 -11.03 -2.74 -41.41
N VAL A 449 -9.81 -3.25 -41.21
CA VAL A 449 -9.43 -4.61 -41.67
C VAL A 449 -9.87 -5.73 -40.70
N GLN A 450 -10.43 -5.39 -39.53
CA GLN A 450 -10.84 -6.39 -38.52
C GLN A 450 -12.06 -7.24 -38.91
N HIS A 451 -12.78 -6.94 -39.99
CA HIS A 451 -13.94 -7.74 -40.43
C HIS A 451 -13.79 -8.52 -41.74
N GLU A 452 -12.71 -8.34 -42.50
CA GLU A 452 -12.51 -9.08 -43.76
C GLU A 452 -11.46 -10.20 -43.68
N ASN A 453 -10.49 -10.12 -42.77
CA ASN A 453 -9.49 -11.18 -42.61
C ASN A 453 -9.96 -12.42 -41.82
N ALA A 454 -11.18 -12.38 -41.24
CA ALA A 454 -11.81 -13.56 -40.65
C ALA A 454 -12.29 -14.57 -41.71
N LYS A 455 -12.44 -14.16 -42.99
CA LYS A 455 -12.74 -15.08 -44.10
C LYS A 455 -11.51 -15.86 -44.59
N ASN A 456 -10.30 -15.28 -44.49
CA ASN A 456 -9.06 -15.94 -44.94
C ASN A 456 -8.52 -16.99 -43.97
N ILE A 457 -9.03 -17.09 -42.73
CA ILE A 457 -8.64 -18.14 -41.77
C ILE A 457 -9.35 -19.48 -42.09
N ALA A 458 -10.48 -19.45 -42.81
CA ALA A 458 -11.18 -20.66 -43.24
C ALA A 458 -10.51 -21.34 -44.44
N GLU A 459 -9.79 -20.60 -45.29
CA GLU A 459 -9.07 -21.18 -46.45
C GLU A 459 -7.68 -21.73 -46.07
N LEU A 460 -7.09 -21.30 -44.95
CA LEU A 460 -5.86 -21.87 -44.38
C LEU A 460 -6.06 -23.22 -43.67
N GLN A 461 -7.29 -23.73 -43.58
CA GLN A 461 -7.56 -25.09 -43.09
C GLN A 461 -7.24 -26.20 -44.11
N THR A 462 -6.70 -25.87 -45.29
CA THR A 462 -6.38 -26.88 -46.30
C THR A 462 -4.99 -26.70 -46.93
N LYS A 463 -3.93 -26.88 -46.14
CA LYS A 463 -2.66 -27.50 -46.58
C LYS A 463 -1.72 -27.66 -45.39
N GLY A 464 -1.45 -28.91 -45.04
CA GLY A 464 -0.60 -29.25 -43.91
C GLY A 464 0.83 -28.75 -44.04
N ALA A 465 1.34 -28.17 -42.97
CA ALA A 465 2.77 -28.15 -42.66
C ALA A 465 2.95 -28.89 -41.33
N PHE A 466 3.24 -30.18 -41.47
CA PHE A 466 3.54 -31.12 -40.41
C PHE A 466 4.67 -30.61 -39.51
N TYR A 467 4.48 -30.68 -38.19
CA TYR A 467 5.60 -30.97 -37.29
C TYR A 467 6.16 -32.33 -37.70
N SER A 468 7.38 -32.33 -38.22
CA SER A 468 8.06 -33.56 -38.61
C SER A 468 8.26 -34.47 -37.38
N PHE A 469 7.55 -35.59 -37.37
CA PHE A 469 7.78 -36.73 -36.48
C PHE A 469 9.11 -37.47 -36.79
N ARG A 470 9.87 -37.06 -37.83
CA ARG A 470 11.09 -37.73 -38.28
C ARG A 470 12.33 -36.89 -37.97
N TRP A 471 13.28 -37.54 -37.31
CA TRP A 471 14.61 -36.99 -37.04
C TRP A 471 15.43 -36.89 -38.32
N THR A 472 16.02 -35.73 -38.60
CA THR A 472 16.93 -35.53 -39.73
C THR A 472 18.31 -36.15 -39.45
N LYS A 473 19.10 -36.34 -40.52
CA LYS A 473 20.45 -36.90 -40.41
C LYS A 473 21.36 -35.99 -39.57
N ASP A 474 21.23 -34.68 -39.74
CA ASP A 474 22.03 -33.68 -39.02
C ASP A 474 21.62 -33.56 -37.55
N GLU A 475 20.32 -33.63 -37.23
CA GLU A 475 19.84 -33.70 -35.85
C GLU A 475 20.37 -34.97 -35.14
N CYS A 476 20.41 -36.10 -35.85
CA CYS A 476 20.97 -37.34 -35.30
C CYS A 476 22.48 -37.24 -35.09
N THR A 477 23.23 -36.61 -35.99
CA THR A 477 24.67 -36.40 -35.87
C THR A 477 24.98 -35.47 -34.69
N PHE A 478 24.29 -34.33 -34.60
CA PHE A 478 24.40 -33.41 -33.47
C PHE A 478 24.14 -34.09 -32.12
N LEU A 479 23.13 -34.98 -32.07
CA LEU A 479 22.83 -35.76 -30.88
C LEU A 479 23.96 -36.76 -30.57
N ARG A 480 24.56 -37.45 -31.55
CA ARG A 480 25.71 -38.36 -31.29
C ARG A 480 26.90 -37.63 -30.68
N ASP A 481 27.21 -36.46 -31.20
CA ASP A 481 28.41 -35.73 -30.82
C ASP A 481 28.30 -35.13 -29.41
N ASN A 482 27.10 -34.69 -29.01
CA ASN A 482 26.93 -33.90 -27.78
C ASN A 482 26.31 -34.68 -26.60
N TYR A 483 25.64 -35.81 -26.83
CA TYR A 483 24.84 -36.48 -25.79
C TYR A 483 25.64 -37.11 -24.64
N SER A 484 26.94 -37.37 -24.84
CA SER A 484 27.76 -38.03 -23.81
C SER A 484 28.20 -37.09 -22.67
N TYR A 485 28.25 -35.77 -22.90
CA TYR A 485 28.75 -34.78 -21.94
C TYR A 485 27.91 -33.50 -21.79
N LYS A 486 26.99 -33.18 -22.72
CA LYS A 486 26.10 -32.00 -22.60
C LYS A 486 24.78 -32.35 -21.93
N ASP A 487 24.20 -31.36 -21.25
CA ASP A 487 22.94 -31.53 -20.54
C ASP A 487 21.76 -31.82 -21.49
N ALA A 488 20.81 -32.65 -21.05
CA ALA A 488 19.66 -33.05 -21.87
C ALA A 488 18.77 -31.86 -22.24
N MET A 489 18.58 -30.91 -21.32
CA MET A 489 17.82 -29.68 -21.54
C MET A 489 18.54 -28.77 -22.53
N TRP A 490 19.85 -28.65 -22.40
CA TRP A 490 20.64 -27.85 -23.35
C TRP A 490 20.55 -28.38 -24.78
N ILE A 491 20.63 -29.71 -24.96
CA ILE A 491 20.50 -30.35 -26.29
C ILE A 491 19.08 -30.18 -26.85
N ALA A 492 18.06 -30.36 -26.00
CA ALA A 492 16.65 -30.21 -26.35
C ALA A 492 16.34 -28.80 -26.88
N ASN A 493 16.81 -27.78 -26.17
CA ASN A 493 16.63 -26.39 -26.56
C ASN A 493 17.33 -26.06 -27.89
N ARG A 494 18.53 -26.60 -28.13
CA ARG A 494 19.28 -26.33 -29.37
C ARG A 494 18.69 -27.04 -30.60
N LEU A 495 18.03 -28.18 -30.39
CA LEU A 495 17.34 -28.92 -31.45
C LEU A 495 15.86 -28.52 -31.60
N GLY A 496 15.32 -27.67 -30.73
CA GLY A 496 13.89 -27.33 -30.72
C GLY A 496 13.00 -28.54 -30.45
N ARG A 497 13.48 -29.51 -29.66
CA ARG A 497 12.78 -30.76 -29.30
C ARG A 497 12.62 -30.83 -27.79
N THR A 498 11.74 -31.70 -27.29
CA THR A 498 11.64 -31.95 -25.83
C THR A 498 12.79 -32.84 -25.35
N CYS A 499 13.18 -32.70 -24.08
CA CYS A 499 14.19 -33.56 -23.44
C CYS A 499 13.90 -35.04 -23.64
N SER A 500 12.65 -35.43 -23.39
CA SER A 500 12.17 -36.80 -23.56
C SER A 500 12.28 -37.30 -25.00
N ALA A 501 12.06 -36.44 -26.01
CA ALA A 501 12.24 -36.81 -27.40
C ALA A 501 13.72 -37.05 -27.75
N CYS A 502 14.62 -36.19 -27.27
CA CYS A 502 16.07 -36.34 -27.44
C CYS A 502 16.60 -37.61 -26.75
N GLU A 503 16.17 -37.89 -25.52
CA GLU A 503 16.57 -39.08 -24.78
C GLU A 503 16.04 -40.38 -25.43
N ASN A 504 14.79 -40.38 -25.88
CA ASN A 504 14.20 -41.51 -26.59
C ASN A 504 14.93 -41.79 -27.92
N LYS A 505 15.33 -40.74 -28.65
CA LYS A 505 16.12 -40.90 -29.86
C LYS A 505 17.54 -41.37 -29.56
N ALA A 506 18.20 -40.82 -28.54
CA ALA A 506 19.53 -41.24 -28.13
C ALA A 506 19.56 -42.71 -27.68
N ARG A 507 18.50 -43.19 -27.02
CA ARG A 507 18.32 -44.61 -26.67
C ARG A 507 18.20 -45.50 -27.91
N LYS A 508 17.44 -45.08 -28.93
CA LYS A 508 17.34 -45.77 -30.22
C LYS A 508 18.67 -45.77 -31.00
N LEU A 509 19.49 -44.74 -30.84
CA LEU A 509 20.85 -44.64 -31.39
C LEU A 509 21.93 -45.31 -30.51
N LYS A 510 21.53 -45.95 -29.39
CA LYS A 510 22.39 -46.64 -28.42
C LYS A 510 23.51 -45.76 -27.81
N LEU A 511 23.23 -44.47 -27.63
CA LEU A 511 24.16 -43.53 -27.01
C LEU A 511 24.11 -43.63 -25.48
N LYS A 512 25.28 -43.67 -24.83
CA LYS A 512 25.39 -43.77 -23.36
C LYS A 512 25.81 -42.43 -22.75
N ARG A 513 25.16 -42.03 -21.65
CA ARG A 513 25.62 -40.93 -20.78
C ARG A 513 26.68 -41.44 -19.81
N ARG A 514 27.63 -40.59 -19.42
CA ARG A 514 28.50 -40.86 -18.25
C ARG A 514 27.66 -40.79 -16.95
N SER A 515 27.95 -41.69 -16.00
CA SER A 515 27.08 -42.17 -14.91
C SER A 515 26.36 -41.10 -14.04
N PRO A 516 25.13 -41.37 -13.55
CA PRO A 516 24.22 -40.39 -12.97
C PRO A 516 24.22 -40.41 -11.43
N ASN A 517 25.26 -39.88 -10.80
CA ASN A 517 25.31 -39.73 -9.34
C ASN A 517 25.55 -38.27 -8.91
N CYS A 518 24.78 -37.34 -9.49
CA CYS A 518 24.85 -35.93 -9.14
C CYS A 518 23.52 -35.22 -9.39
N TYR A 519 22.54 -35.43 -8.51
CA TYR A 519 21.44 -34.49 -8.39
C TYR A 519 21.88 -33.35 -7.48
N HIS A 520 21.83 -32.13 -8.04
CA HIS A 520 21.86 -30.81 -7.41
C HIS A 520 23.23 -30.15 -7.06
N TYR A 521 23.43 -28.99 -7.72
CA TYR A 521 24.33 -27.86 -7.45
C TYR A 521 25.85 -28.03 -7.63
N ARG A 522 26.35 -27.48 -8.76
CA ARG A 522 27.60 -26.70 -8.78
C ARG A 522 27.38 -25.36 -9.48
N CYS A 523 26.72 -24.43 -8.81
CA CYS A 523 27.05 -23.01 -9.03
C CYS A 523 28.42 -22.78 -8.37
N ALA A 524 29.40 -22.38 -9.16
CA ALA A 524 30.74 -22.06 -8.66
C ALA A 524 30.64 -20.98 -7.57
N TRP A 525 31.49 -21.08 -6.56
CA TRP A 525 31.65 -20.03 -5.55
C TRP A 525 32.50 -18.92 -6.17
N SER A 526 32.03 -17.68 -6.10
CA SER A 526 32.79 -16.53 -6.58
C SER A 526 33.91 -16.19 -5.59
N VAL A 527 34.96 -15.52 -6.08
CA VAL A 527 36.08 -15.05 -5.25
C VAL A 527 35.58 -14.08 -4.17
N VAL A 528 34.54 -13.31 -4.45
CA VAL A 528 33.90 -12.37 -3.51
C VAL A 528 33.22 -13.13 -2.37
N GLU A 529 32.47 -14.20 -2.68
CA GLU A 529 31.81 -15.03 -1.67
C GLU A 529 32.82 -15.75 -0.77
N ASP A 530 33.90 -16.25 -1.34
CA ASP A 530 34.99 -16.89 -0.60
C ASP A 530 35.71 -15.87 0.32
N ASN A 531 35.94 -14.64 -0.14
CA ASN A 531 36.53 -13.59 0.69
C ASN A 531 35.61 -13.18 1.84
N LEU A 532 34.30 -13.11 1.59
CA LEU A 532 33.31 -12.78 2.62
C LEU A 532 33.22 -13.87 3.70
N LEU A 533 33.31 -15.13 3.28
CA LEU A 533 33.47 -16.27 4.19
C LEU A 533 34.78 -16.19 5.00
N LYS A 534 35.91 -15.80 4.42
CA LYS A 534 37.17 -15.67 5.17
C LYS A 534 37.13 -14.58 6.25
N VAL A 535 36.54 -13.42 5.93
CA VAL A 535 36.58 -12.25 6.82
C VAL A 535 35.55 -12.34 7.95
N TYR A 536 34.31 -12.75 7.64
CA TYR A 536 33.19 -12.57 8.58
C TYR A 536 32.69 -13.86 9.22
N TYR A 537 33.08 -15.03 8.71
CA TYR A 537 32.56 -16.30 9.23
C TYR A 537 33.08 -16.63 10.64
N GLU A 538 34.30 -16.20 11.00
CA GLU A 538 34.88 -16.45 12.32
C GLU A 538 34.13 -15.69 13.44
N GLU A 539 33.77 -14.43 13.19
CA GLU A 539 33.12 -13.53 14.16
C GLU A 539 31.58 -13.59 14.10
N LYS A 540 30.98 -13.45 12.90
CA LYS A 540 29.52 -13.33 12.73
C LYS A 540 28.82 -14.66 12.45
N GLY A 541 29.54 -15.63 11.86
CA GLY A 541 29.06 -17.00 11.65
C GLY A 541 28.18 -17.23 10.41
N ALA A 542 27.85 -18.50 10.18
CA ALA A 542 27.24 -18.98 8.92
C ALA A 542 25.88 -18.38 8.56
N GLN A 543 25.05 -18.08 9.56
CA GLN A 543 23.73 -17.50 9.33
C GLN A 543 23.83 -16.10 8.73
N TRP A 544 24.65 -15.26 9.36
CA TRP A 544 24.84 -13.88 8.91
C TRP A 544 25.46 -13.84 7.50
N VAL A 545 26.47 -14.67 7.24
CA VAL A 545 27.10 -14.74 5.91
C VAL A 545 26.12 -15.26 4.84
N ALA A 546 25.29 -16.25 5.17
CA ALA A 546 24.26 -16.77 4.28
C ALA A 546 23.22 -15.71 3.89
N ASP A 547 22.79 -14.89 4.84
CA ASP A 547 21.85 -13.79 4.61
C ASP A 547 22.45 -12.68 3.73
N GLN A 548 23.78 -12.45 3.78
CA GLN A 548 24.45 -11.44 2.95
C GLN A 548 24.71 -11.90 1.51
N ILE A 549 24.94 -13.20 1.25
CA ILE A 549 25.26 -13.72 -0.09
C ILE A 549 24.10 -14.46 -0.75
N GLY A 550 22.93 -14.51 -0.11
CA GLY A 550 21.73 -15.16 -0.65
C GLY A 550 21.87 -16.67 -0.83
N ARG A 551 22.71 -17.34 -0.02
CA ARG A 551 22.91 -18.80 -0.05
C ARG A 551 22.33 -19.46 1.19
N THR A 552 22.14 -20.78 1.13
CA THR A 552 21.71 -21.53 2.31
C THR A 552 22.80 -21.60 3.36
N VAL A 553 22.41 -21.60 4.63
CA VAL A 553 23.31 -21.70 5.79
C VAL A 553 24.19 -22.94 5.70
N SER A 554 23.63 -24.08 5.25
CA SER A 554 24.35 -25.33 5.04
C SER A 554 25.41 -25.23 3.94
N ALA A 555 25.13 -24.51 2.83
CA ALA A 555 26.10 -24.29 1.77
C ALA A 555 27.30 -23.45 2.27
N CYS A 556 27.03 -22.38 3.03
CA CYS A 556 28.07 -21.57 3.67
C CYS A 556 28.89 -22.38 4.69
N GLN A 557 28.26 -23.27 5.46
CA GLN A 557 28.97 -24.17 6.38
C GLN A 557 29.87 -25.18 5.67
N HIS A 558 29.37 -25.81 4.61
CA HIS A 558 30.17 -26.76 3.83
C HIS A 558 31.33 -26.08 3.12
N ARG A 559 31.13 -24.86 2.57
CA ARG A 559 32.20 -24.10 1.94
C ARG A 559 33.24 -23.60 2.94
N ALA A 560 32.80 -23.01 4.05
CA ALA A 560 33.70 -22.60 5.14
C ALA A 560 34.55 -23.77 5.66
N SER A 561 33.95 -24.96 5.81
CA SER A 561 34.67 -26.18 6.21
C SER A 561 35.73 -26.60 5.20
N ARG A 562 35.49 -26.42 3.89
CA ARG A 562 36.48 -26.71 2.85
C ARG A 562 37.57 -25.65 2.77
N MET A 563 37.26 -24.41 3.11
CA MET A 563 38.22 -23.31 3.25
C MET A 563 38.92 -23.28 4.61
N GLN A 564 38.61 -24.26 5.48
CA GLN A 564 39.13 -24.39 6.86
C GLN A 564 38.85 -23.19 7.78
N VAL A 565 37.86 -22.36 7.45
CA VAL A 565 37.42 -21.24 8.30
C VAL A 565 36.42 -21.78 9.33
N LYS A 566 36.73 -21.61 10.62
CA LYS A 566 35.91 -22.12 11.72
C LYS A 566 35.34 -20.97 12.54
N LYS A 567 34.07 -21.08 12.93
CA LYS A 567 33.47 -20.18 13.92
C LYS A 567 34.14 -20.39 15.28
N LYS A 568 34.48 -19.31 16.00
CA LYS A 568 34.88 -19.38 17.42
C LYS A 568 33.73 -19.98 18.24
N LYS A 569 33.93 -21.21 18.74
CA LYS A 569 32.97 -21.86 19.63
C LYS A 569 33.21 -21.37 21.06
N HIS A 570 32.36 -20.48 21.55
CA HIS A 570 32.26 -20.24 22.99
C HIS A 570 31.44 -21.37 23.62
N PHE A 571 32.09 -22.45 24.03
CA PHE A 571 31.46 -23.43 24.91
C PHE A 571 31.47 -22.89 26.33
N THR A 572 30.35 -22.34 26.80
CA THR A 572 30.14 -22.15 28.22
C THR A 572 29.88 -23.52 28.85
N ARG A 573 30.86 -24.06 29.58
CA ARG A 573 30.67 -25.29 30.39
C ARG A 573 29.52 -25.06 31.38
N TRP A 574 28.77 -26.12 31.69
CA TRP A 574 27.76 -26.07 32.75
C TRP A 574 28.49 -26.03 34.10
N THR A 575 28.13 -25.09 34.95
CA THR A 575 28.63 -25.04 36.33
C THR A 575 27.73 -25.86 37.27
N LYS A 576 28.24 -26.19 38.44
CA LYS A 576 27.48 -26.97 39.44
C LYS A 576 26.28 -26.17 39.95
N GLU A 577 26.43 -24.85 40.04
CA GLU A 577 25.37 -23.92 40.46
C GLU A 577 24.26 -23.86 39.40
N GLU A 578 24.59 -23.88 38.11
CA GLU A 578 23.61 -23.96 37.03
C GLU A 578 22.83 -25.29 37.08
N ASP A 579 23.51 -26.41 37.38
CA ASP A 579 22.87 -27.71 37.57
C ASP A 579 21.93 -27.70 38.79
N ASP A 580 22.34 -27.08 39.92
CA ASP A 580 21.53 -26.96 41.12
C ASP A 580 20.28 -26.10 40.90
N ILE A 581 20.40 -25.00 40.15
CA ILE A 581 19.27 -24.16 39.73
C ILE A 581 18.32 -24.96 38.83
N LEU A 582 18.87 -25.70 37.87
CA LEU A 582 18.07 -26.53 36.96
C LEU A 582 17.30 -27.60 37.76
N ILE A 583 17.95 -28.33 38.68
CA ILE A 583 17.32 -29.35 39.53
C ILE A 583 16.23 -28.73 40.42
N LYS A 584 16.51 -27.58 41.05
CA LYS A 584 15.61 -26.91 41.99
C LYS A 584 14.33 -26.41 41.31
N PHE A 585 14.45 -25.81 40.12
CA PHE A 585 13.32 -25.17 39.44
C PHE A 585 12.63 -26.06 38.40
N HIS A 586 13.22 -27.20 38.00
CA HIS A 586 12.63 -28.16 37.05
C HIS A 586 11.19 -28.57 37.41
N LYS A 587 10.86 -28.61 38.70
CA LYS A 587 9.52 -28.98 39.19
C LYS A 587 8.53 -27.81 39.28
N LYS A 588 9.01 -26.56 39.25
CA LYS A 588 8.22 -25.35 39.57
C LYS A 588 8.04 -24.41 38.39
N LYS A 589 8.88 -24.50 37.36
CA LYS A 589 8.91 -23.59 36.21
C LYS A 589 9.11 -24.38 34.92
N THR A 590 8.73 -23.81 33.79
CA THR A 590 8.97 -24.45 32.49
C THR A 590 10.47 -24.40 32.13
N HIS A 591 10.95 -25.30 31.28
CA HIS A 591 12.34 -25.25 30.80
C HIS A 591 12.65 -23.96 30.04
N GLN A 592 11.64 -23.29 29.46
CA GLN A 592 11.79 -21.98 28.84
C GLN A 592 12.09 -20.90 29.88
N ASP A 593 11.36 -20.90 31.00
CA ASP A 593 11.57 -19.92 32.08
C ASP A 593 12.92 -20.13 32.78
N ILE A 594 13.33 -21.39 32.95
CA ILE A 594 14.63 -21.73 33.54
C ILE A 594 15.77 -21.33 32.59
N ALA A 595 15.59 -21.55 31.28
CA ALA A 595 16.53 -21.12 30.26
C ALA A 595 16.73 -19.59 30.24
N GLN A 596 15.67 -18.82 30.46
CA GLN A 596 15.74 -17.36 30.60
C GLN A 596 16.58 -16.94 31.82
N VAL A 597 16.41 -17.61 32.96
CA VAL A 597 17.14 -17.33 34.20
C VAL A 597 18.62 -17.72 34.09
N LEU A 598 18.91 -18.85 33.43
CA LEU A 598 20.27 -19.33 33.22
C LEU A 598 20.97 -18.67 32.03
N MET A 599 20.28 -17.79 31.29
CA MET A 599 20.78 -17.21 30.03
C MET A 599 21.24 -18.29 29.03
N ARG A 600 20.53 -19.43 29.00
CA ARG A 600 20.78 -20.57 28.11
C ARG A 600 19.61 -20.75 27.14
N THR A 601 19.76 -21.62 26.15
CA THR A 601 18.62 -22.01 25.31
C THR A 601 17.79 -23.10 25.99
N LYS A 602 16.50 -23.16 25.69
CA LYS A 602 15.61 -24.23 26.14
C LYS A 602 16.19 -25.62 25.81
N GLN A 603 16.69 -25.79 24.58
CA GLN A 603 17.31 -27.04 24.13
C GLN A 603 18.54 -27.44 24.96
N ALA A 604 19.33 -26.47 25.43
CA ALA A 604 20.47 -26.74 26.31
C ALA A 604 20.00 -27.25 27.69
N CYS A 605 18.94 -26.67 28.24
CA CYS A 605 18.32 -27.14 29.48
C CYS A 605 17.71 -28.55 29.31
N ASP A 606 16.97 -28.80 28.22
CA ASP A 606 16.36 -30.10 27.92
C ASP A 606 17.42 -31.21 27.80
N ASN A 607 18.51 -30.93 27.09
CA ASN A 607 19.63 -31.85 26.97
C ASN A 607 20.33 -32.08 28.31
N ARG A 608 20.51 -31.03 29.13
CA ARG A 608 21.16 -31.15 30.44
C ARG A 608 20.31 -31.94 31.44
N VAL A 609 18.99 -31.73 31.47
CA VAL A 609 18.03 -32.54 32.25
C VAL A 609 18.11 -34.02 31.88
N ARG A 610 18.22 -34.33 30.58
CA ARG A 610 18.38 -35.70 30.09
C ARG A 610 19.70 -36.32 30.56
N ILE A 611 20.80 -35.56 30.51
CA ILE A 611 22.12 -35.99 31.01
C ILE A 611 22.09 -36.24 32.52
N LEU A 612 21.43 -35.36 33.29
CA LEU A 612 21.28 -35.47 34.75
C LEU A 612 20.19 -36.47 35.19
N LYS A 613 19.46 -37.09 34.25
CA LYS A 613 18.42 -38.12 34.48
C LYS A 613 17.31 -37.70 35.48
N ILE A 614 16.87 -36.44 35.45
CA ILE A 614 15.84 -35.93 36.37
C ILE A 614 14.45 -36.43 35.92
N LYS A 615 13.79 -37.27 36.73
CA LYS A 615 12.46 -37.85 36.40
C LYS A 615 11.31 -36.85 36.67
N LYS A 616 10.36 -36.73 35.74
CA LYS A 616 9.11 -35.96 35.91
C LYS A 616 8.07 -36.85 36.62
N LYS A 617 7.65 -36.51 37.83
CA LYS A 617 6.51 -37.20 38.49
C LYS A 617 5.24 -36.61 37.87
N ILE A 618 4.44 -37.46 37.23
CA ILE A 618 3.08 -37.12 36.79
C ILE A 618 2.24 -37.06 38.07
N SER A 619 1.68 -35.90 38.38
CA SER A 619 0.56 -35.75 39.32
C SER A 619 -0.66 -35.37 38.52
#